data_AF-A0A933EMV8-F1
#
_entry.id   AF-A0A933EMV8-F1
#
_cell.length_a   1.000
_cell.length_b   1.000
_cell.length_c   1.000
_cell.angle_alpha   90.00
_cell.angle_beta   90.00
_cell.angle_gamma   90.00
#
_symmetry.space_group_name_H-M   'P 1'
#
loop_
_entity.id
_entity.type
_entity.pdbx_description
1 polymer ?
#
loop_
_entity_poly.entity_id
_entity_poly.type
_entity_poly.pdbx_seq_one_letter_code
_entity_poly.pdbx_strand_id
1 'polypeptide(L)'
;MKIVSVYGSSAPADGSAAYAEAMGIGRQLAEAGFTVATGGYRGVMEAASRGAATAGGHVIGVTCSLLENWREGLSANAWVKDVIKFGSLRERLYHLVEFCDAAVALGGG
;
A
#
# COMPACT_ATOMS: atom_id res chain seq x y z
N MET A 1 10.30 9.95 -11.04
CA MET A 1 9.35 8.83 -10.87
C MET A 1 8.09 9.42 -10.28
N LYS A 2 6.89 9.11 -10.80
CA LYS A 2 5.64 9.61 -10.22
C LYS A 2 5.03 8.56 -9.29
N ILE A 3 4.62 8.96 -8.09
CA ILE A 3 4.16 8.08 -7.02
C ILE A 3 2.66 8.32 -6.77
N VAL A 4 1.90 7.24 -6.70
CA VAL A 4 0.50 7.26 -6.27
C VAL A 4 0.36 6.51 -4.95
N SER A 5 -0.10 7.20 -3.93
CA SER A 5 -0.40 6.60 -2.63
C SER A 5 -1.79 5.98 -2.62
N VAL A 6 -1.91 4.71 -2.27
CA VAL A 6 -3.18 3.98 -2.16
C VAL A 6 -3.52 3.71 -0.70
N TYR A 7 -4.71 4.17 -0.30
CA TYR A 7 -5.26 4.05 1.04
C TYR A 7 -6.50 3.15 1.03
N GLY A 8 -6.73 2.45 2.15
CA GLY A 8 -7.97 1.69 2.35
C GLY A 8 -7.88 0.72 3.52
N SER A 9 -8.95 -0.05 3.71
CA SER A 9 -9.09 -0.96 4.85
C SER A 9 -8.03 -2.06 4.88
N SER A 10 -7.61 -2.43 6.09
CA SER A 10 -6.77 -3.63 6.33
C SER A 10 -7.60 -4.92 6.43
N ALA A 11 -8.92 -4.86 6.26
CA ALA A 11 -9.83 -5.99 6.47
C ALA A 11 -10.06 -6.90 5.23
N PRO A 12 -10.15 -6.39 3.98
CA PRO A 12 -10.44 -7.23 2.82
C PRO A 12 -9.47 -8.41 2.70
N ALA A 13 -10.00 -9.61 2.47
CA ALA A 13 -9.22 -10.81 2.23
C ALA A 13 -9.14 -11.12 0.73
N ASP A 14 -8.15 -11.93 0.34
CA ASP A 14 -8.08 -12.46 -1.02
C ASP A 14 -9.41 -13.16 -1.40
N GLY A 15 -9.85 -12.96 -2.64
CA GLY A 15 -11.15 -13.40 -3.14
C GLY A 15 -12.34 -12.48 -2.84
N SER A 16 -12.21 -11.47 -1.98
CA SER A 16 -13.28 -10.48 -1.78
C SER A 16 -13.33 -9.45 -2.92
N ALA A 17 -14.53 -8.92 -3.19
CA ALA A 17 -14.72 -7.89 -4.23
C ALA A 17 -13.84 -6.65 -3.99
N ALA A 18 -13.74 -6.20 -2.74
CA ALA A 18 -12.89 -5.06 -2.37
C ALA A 18 -11.39 -5.33 -2.57
N TYR A 19 -10.94 -6.58 -2.36
CA TYR A 19 -9.56 -6.97 -2.66
C TYR A 19 -9.31 -6.99 -4.17
N ALA A 20 -10.23 -7.56 -4.95
CA ALA A 20 -10.13 -7.60 -6.41
C ALA A 20 -10.11 -6.19 -7.02
N GLU A 21 -10.95 -5.28 -6.51
CA GLU A 21 -10.96 -3.87 -6.90
C GLU A 21 -9.61 -3.20 -6.62
N ALA A 22 -9.10 -3.32 -5.38
CA ALA A 22 -7.81 -2.74 -4.99
C ALA A 22 -6.65 -3.30 -5.82
N MET A 23 -6.67 -4.61 -6.13
CA MET A 23 -5.69 -5.23 -7.01
C MET A 23 -5.78 -4.70 -8.44
N GLY A 24 -7.00 -4.52 -8.97
CA GLY A 24 -7.21 -3.91 -10.27
C GLY A 24 -6.70 -2.47 -10.36
N ILE A 25 -6.88 -1.68 -9.29
CA ILE A 25 -6.34 -0.32 -9.19
C ILE A 25 -4.81 -0.34 -9.20
N GLY A 26 -4.17 -1.17 -8.35
CA GLY A 26 -2.71 -1.27 -8.31
C GLY A 26 -2.11 -1.65 -9.66
N ARG A 27 -2.75 -2.58 -10.37
CA ARG A 27 -2.36 -2.98 -11.73
C ARG A 27 -2.44 -1.82 -12.73
N GLN A 28 -3.56 -1.12 -12.78
CA GLN A 28 -3.76 0.01 -13.71
C GLN A 28 -2.76 1.14 -13.45
N LEU A 29 -2.44 1.43 -12.19
CA LEU A 29 -1.43 2.42 -11.82
C LEU A 29 -0.04 2.03 -12.34
N ALA A 30 0.35 0.77 -12.16
CA ALA A 30 1.62 0.27 -12.67
C ALA A 30 1.69 0.26 -14.21
N GLU A 31 0.63 -0.18 -14.89
CA GLU A 31 0.54 -0.17 -16.36
C GLU A 31 0.61 1.26 -16.92
N ALA A 32 0.11 2.26 -16.17
CA ALA A 32 0.24 3.67 -16.50
C ALA A 32 1.61 4.29 -16.15
N GLY A 33 2.55 3.50 -15.64
CA GLY A 33 3.93 3.93 -15.34
C GLY A 33 4.11 4.60 -13.97
N PHE A 34 3.14 4.49 -13.07
CA PHE A 34 3.25 5.02 -11.71
C PHE A 34 3.90 4.00 -10.76
N THR A 35 4.63 4.51 -9.78
CA THR A 35 5.00 3.75 -8.58
C THR A 35 3.85 3.77 -7.60
N VAL A 36 3.56 2.62 -6.99
CA VAL A 36 2.49 2.49 -5.99
C VAL A 36 3.09 2.52 -4.60
N ALA A 37 2.70 3.51 -3.81
CA ALA A 37 3.00 3.58 -2.39
C ALA A 37 1.78 3.15 -1.58
N THR A 38 1.97 2.29 -0.58
CA THR A 38 0.90 1.90 0.34
C THR A 38 1.42 1.94 1.77
N GLY A 39 0.52 1.71 2.72
CA GLY A 39 0.89 1.48 4.10
C GLY A 39 1.63 0.15 4.36
N GLY A 40 1.89 -0.66 3.32
CA GLY A 40 2.82 -1.80 3.33
C GLY A 40 2.27 -3.11 3.91
N TYR A 41 1.13 -3.10 4.58
CA TYR A 41 0.60 -4.28 5.29
C TYR A 41 -0.44 -5.04 4.45
N ARG A 42 -1.50 -5.55 5.09
CA ARG A 42 -2.55 -6.42 4.53
C ARG A 42 -3.75 -5.67 3.95
N GLY A 43 -4.70 -6.41 3.37
CA GLY A 43 -5.97 -5.86 2.89
C GLY A 43 -5.81 -5.07 1.60
N VAL A 44 -6.43 -3.89 1.53
CA VAL A 44 -6.31 -3.01 0.36
C VAL A 44 -4.84 -2.74 0.01
N MET A 45 -4.00 -2.53 1.02
CA MET A 45 -2.57 -2.29 0.84
C MET A 45 -1.87 -3.45 0.12
N GLU A 46 -2.12 -4.68 0.55
CA GLU A 46 -1.56 -5.88 -0.08
C GLU A 46 -2.13 -6.09 -1.48
N ALA A 47 -3.44 -5.92 -1.66
CA ALA A 47 -4.08 -6.07 -2.95
C ALA A 47 -3.50 -5.10 -3.99
N ALA A 48 -3.41 -3.81 -3.66
CA ALA A 48 -2.84 -2.80 -4.54
C ALA A 48 -1.34 -3.07 -4.80
N SER A 49 -0.58 -3.47 -3.78
CA SER A 49 0.83 -3.86 -3.91
C SER A 49 0.99 -5.05 -4.87
N ARG A 50 0.14 -6.08 -4.71
CA ARG A 50 0.12 -7.26 -5.58
C ARG A 50 -0.21 -6.90 -7.02
N GLY A 51 -1.25 -6.10 -7.24
CA GLY A 51 -1.65 -5.64 -8.56
C GLY A 51 -0.53 -4.90 -9.28
N ALA A 52 0.12 -3.97 -8.57
CA ALA A 52 1.23 -3.21 -9.11
C ALA A 52 2.45 -4.07 -9.42
N ALA A 53 2.89 -4.89 -8.46
CA ALA A 53 4.08 -5.74 -8.63
C ALA A 53 3.91 -6.77 -9.75
N THR A 54 2.72 -7.39 -9.86
CA THR A 54 2.44 -8.39 -10.91
C THR A 54 2.37 -7.77 -12.32
N ALA A 55 2.07 -6.48 -12.42
CA ALA A 55 2.14 -5.70 -13.66
C ALA A 55 3.54 -5.16 -13.97
N GLY A 56 4.55 -5.49 -13.17
CA GLY A 56 5.93 -5.00 -13.33
C GLY A 56 6.18 -3.59 -12.76
N GLY A 57 5.21 -3.03 -12.03
CA GLY A 57 5.35 -1.75 -11.34
C GLY A 57 6.23 -1.82 -10.10
N HIS A 58 6.73 -0.66 -9.68
CA HIS A 58 7.48 -0.52 -8.43
C HIS A 58 6.53 -0.29 -7.26
N VAL A 59 6.83 -0.90 -6.11
CA VAL A 59 5.97 -0.85 -4.92
C VAL A 59 6.76 -0.44 -3.69
N ILE A 60 6.26 0.61 -3.01
CA ILE A 60 6.81 1.12 -1.76
C ILE A 60 5.83 0.81 -0.63
N GLY A 61 6.33 0.21 0.45
CA GLY A 61 5.58 -0.03 1.68
C GLY A 61 6.05 0.91 2.79
N VAL A 62 5.18 1.81 3.23
CA VAL A 62 5.49 2.75 4.31
C VAL A 62 4.96 2.20 5.63
N THR A 63 5.85 1.59 6.42
CA THR A 63 5.52 0.87 7.66
C THR A 63 5.85 1.72 8.90
N CYS A 64 5.37 1.31 10.08
CA CYS A 64 5.80 1.93 11.32
C CYS A 64 5.89 0.94 12.49
N SER A 65 6.91 1.11 13.33
CA SER A 65 7.16 0.26 14.50
C SER A 65 5.99 0.25 15.49
N LEU A 66 5.27 1.36 15.65
CA LEU A 66 4.09 1.42 16.54
C LEU A 66 3.03 0.36 16.18
N LEU A 67 2.72 0.18 14.89
CA LEU A 67 1.74 -0.81 14.45
C LEU A 67 2.25 -2.23 14.58
N GLU A 68 3.52 -2.45 14.26
CA GLU A 68 4.16 -3.77 14.33
C GLU A 68 4.30 -4.25 15.78
N ASN A 69 4.54 -3.34 16.72
CA ASN A 69 4.58 -3.64 18.14
C ASN A 69 3.18 -3.89 18.72
N TRP A 70 2.16 -3.17 18.23
CA TRP A 70 0.78 -3.35 18.68
C TRP A 70 0.14 -4.65 18.16
N ARG A 71 0.63 -5.15 17.02
CA ARG A 71 0.07 -6.32 16.35
C ARG A 71 1.14 -7.33 15.99
N GLU A 72 1.18 -8.40 16.79
CA GLU A 72 2.10 -9.51 16.58
C GLU A 72 2.00 -10.09 15.14
N GLY A 73 3.17 -10.35 14.55
CA GLY A 73 3.30 -10.91 13.20
C GLY A 73 2.97 -9.94 12.06
N LEU A 74 2.70 -8.67 12.35
CA LEU A 74 2.49 -7.66 11.32
C LEU A 74 3.84 -7.28 10.67
N SER A 75 3.96 -7.52 9.37
CA SER A 75 5.13 -7.16 8.57
C SER A 75 4.71 -6.68 7.18
N ALA A 76 5.65 -6.09 6.44
CA ALA A 76 5.40 -5.69 5.07
C ALA A 76 4.98 -6.90 4.21
N ASN A 77 3.98 -6.71 3.35
CA ASN A 77 3.51 -7.78 2.46
C ASN A 77 4.57 -8.14 1.41
N ALA A 78 4.45 -9.35 0.85
CA ALA A 78 5.46 -9.94 -0.05
C ALA A 78 5.65 -9.21 -1.39
N TRP A 79 4.76 -8.27 -1.72
CA TRP A 79 4.78 -7.53 -2.99
C TRP A 79 5.50 -6.20 -2.88
N VAL A 80 5.82 -5.75 -1.66
CA VAL A 80 6.60 -4.54 -1.41
C VAL A 80 8.06 -4.79 -1.83
N LYS A 81 8.59 -3.90 -2.67
CA LYS A 81 10.01 -3.90 -3.07
C LYS A 81 10.88 -3.11 -2.10
N ASP A 82 10.45 -1.90 -1.79
CA ASP A 82 11.15 -1.01 -0.85
C ASP A 82 10.29 -0.72 0.38
N VAL A 83 10.89 -0.88 1.55
CA VAL A 83 10.24 -0.56 2.83
C VAL A 83 10.81 0.74 3.37
N ILE A 84 9.94 1.72 3.63
CA ILE A 84 10.26 2.93 4.36
C ILE A 84 9.63 2.82 5.74
N LYS A 85 10.44 2.69 6.78
CA LYS A 85 9.98 2.41 8.15
C LYS A 85 10.12 3.63 9.05
N PHE A 86 9.04 4.01 9.70
CA PHE A 86 8.99 5.08 10.70
C PHE A 86 8.74 4.58 12.13
N GLY A 87 8.93 5.46 13.12
CA GLY A 87 8.60 5.14 14.51
C GLY A 87 7.11 5.29 14.80
N SER A 88 6.48 6.36 14.27
CA SER A 88 5.10 6.74 14.59
C SER A 88 4.13 6.64 13.42
N LEU A 89 2.83 6.55 13.74
CA LEU A 89 1.74 6.64 12.77
C LEU A 89 1.73 7.98 12.03
N ARG A 90 2.08 9.07 12.73
CA ARG A 90 2.08 10.43 12.18
C ARG A 90 3.13 10.60 11.08
N GLU A 91 4.38 10.22 11.35
CA GLU A 91 5.47 10.30 10.37
C GLU A 91 5.17 9.46 9.13
N ARG A 92 4.67 8.24 9.35
CA ARG A 92 4.21 7.36 8.27
C ARG A 92 3.13 8.00 7.41
N LEU A 93 2.10 8.58 8.04
CA LEU A 93 1.00 9.22 7.31
C LEU A 93 1.48 10.45 6.54
N TYR A 94 2.28 11.30 7.17
CA TYR A 94 2.84 12.48 6.52
C TYR A 94 3.69 12.10 5.31
N HIS A 95 4.53 11.07 5.43
CA HIS A 95 5.31 10.60 4.30
C HIS A 95 4.43 10.16 3.12
N LEU A 96 3.38 9.37 3.37
CA LEU A 96 2.45 8.91 2.33
C LEU A 96 1.69 10.06 1.63
N VAL A 97 1.46 11.17 2.33
CA VAL A 97 0.76 12.34 1.80
C VAL A 97 1.71 13.28 1.06
N GLU A 98 2.86 13.58 1.66
CA GLU A 98 3.81 14.58 1.14
C GLU A 98 4.67 14.05 -0.02
N PHE A 99 4.95 12.75 -0.06
CA PHE A 99 5.83 12.13 -1.07
C PHE A 99 5.06 11.37 -2.15
N CYS A 100 3.83 11.81 -2.43
CA CYS A 100 3.03 11.31 -3.55
C CYS A 100 2.66 12.45 -4.50
N ASP A 101 2.52 12.14 -5.79
CA ASP A 101 2.00 13.05 -6.81
C ASP A 101 0.46 13.01 -6.88
N ALA A 102 -0.14 11.92 -6.39
CA ALA A 102 -1.58 11.72 -6.29
C ALA A 102 -1.93 10.67 -5.22
N ALA A 103 -3.18 10.70 -4.76
CA ALA A 103 -3.72 9.76 -3.79
C ALA A 103 -5.01 9.10 -4.29
N VAL A 104 -5.16 7.81 -4.03
CA VAL A 104 -6.40 7.05 -4.24
C VAL A 104 -6.87 6.49 -2.91
N ALA A 105 -8.07 6.86 -2.49
CA ALA A 105 -8.70 6.34 -1.27
C ALA A 105 -9.81 5.35 -1.65
N LEU A 106 -9.61 4.08 -1.27
CA LEU A 106 -10.60 3.02 -1.42
C LEU A 106 -11.37 2.82 -0.11
N GLY A 107 -12.41 1.98 -0.14
CA GLY A 107 -13.22 1.64 1.03
C GLY A 107 -12.35 1.33 2.26
N GLY A 108 -12.58 2.09 3.33
CA GLY A 108 -11.70 2.18 4.50
C GLY A 108 -12.45 2.61 5.75
N GLY A 109 -11.74 2.60 6.89
CA GLY A 109 -12.20 3.09 8.19
C GLY A 109 -11.07 3.75 8.95
#